data_AF-A0A2E6W6A3-F1
#
_entry.id   AF-A0A2E6W6A3-F1
#
_cell.length_a   1.000
_cell.length_b   1.000
_cell.length_c   1.000
_cell.angle_alpha   90.00
_cell.angle_beta   90.00
_cell.angle_gamma   90.00
#
_symmetry.space_group_name_H-M   'P 1'
#
loop_
_entity.id
_entity.type
_entity.pdbx_description
1 polymer ?
#
loop_
_entity_poly.entity_id
_entity_poly.type
_entity_poly.pdbx_seq_one_letter_code
_entity_poly.pdbx_strand_id
1 'polypeptide(L)'
;MLVRLTEICQNNLLTSKKQAYTLREVFINPEHVVMIREEARMQQLKEQGALPEDLNDGHRFTKLTINRGHTGTEIIVVGSPDIIEKSLNQNKKLIRG
;
A
#
# COMPACT_ATOMS: atom_id res chain seq x y z
N MET A 1 17.63 3.74 -1.75
CA MET A 1 17.20 3.43 -0.37
C MET A 1 15.78 2.90 -0.44
N LEU A 2 15.47 1.80 0.27
CA LEU A 2 14.12 1.22 0.28
C LEU A 2 13.25 1.91 1.35
N VAL A 3 11.96 2.05 1.08
CA VAL A 3 10.97 2.59 2.02
C VAL A 3 10.09 1.45 2.52
N ARG A 4 9.97 1.32 3.85
CA ARG A 4 9.13 0.31 4.49
C ARG A 4 7.68 0.80 4.54
N LEU A 5 6.74 -0.02 4.06
CA LEU A 5 5.30 0.21 4.05
C LEU A 5 4.55 -1.04 4.54
N THR A 6 3.29 -0.87 4.91
CA THR A 6 2.40 -1.98 5.28
C THR A 6 1.47 -2.28 4.11
N GLU A 7 1.59 -3.48 3.53
CA GLU A 7 0.78 -3.95 2.43
C GLU A 7 -0.43 -4.75 2.92
N ILE A 8 -1.56 -4.58 2.23
CA ILE A 8 -2.75 -5.42 2.37
C ILE A 8 -2.74 -6.47 1.28
N CYS A 9 -2.68 -7.74 1.69
CA CYS A 9 -2.70 -8.88 0.77
C CYS A 9 -3.99 -9.68 0.94
N GLN A 10 -4.63 -10.00 -0.19
CA GLN A 10 -5.75 -10.92 -0.20
C GLN A 10 -5.24 -12.36 -0.05
N ASN A 11 -5.74 -13.07 0.94
CA ASN A 11 -5.44 -14.48 1.16
C ASN A 11 -6.30 -15.33 0.19
N ASN A 12 -5.69 -15.83 -0.89
CA ASN A 12 -6.40 -16.64 -1.89
C ASN A 12 -6.43 -18.15 -1.53
N LEU A 13 -6.12 -18.51 -0.28
CA LEU A 13 -6.18 -19.89 0.19
C LEU A 13 -7.65 -20.28 0.43
N LEU A 14 -8.13 -21.25 -0.36
CA LEU A 14 -9.53 -21.70 -0.51
C LEU A 14 -10.25 -22.18 0.78
N THR A 15 -9.62 -22.14 1.97
CA THR A 15 -10.10 -22.85 3.17
C THR A 15 -10.48 -21.98 4.36
N SER A 16 -10.17 -20.68 4.38
CA SER A 16 -10.34 -19.85 5.59
C SER A 16 -11.37 -18.73 5.38
N LYS A 17 -12.66 -19.03 5.59
CA LYS A 17 -13.79 -18.08 5.51
C LYS A 17 -13.72 -16.87 6.46
N LYS A 18 -12.73 -16.80 7.38
CA LYS A 18 -12.72 -15.81 8.47
C LYS A 18 -11.82 -14.60 8.26
N GLN A 19 -10.79 -14.66 7.41
CA GLN A 19 -9.88 -13.51 7.17
C GLN A 19 -9.43 -13.51 5.71
N ALA A 20 -10.16 -12.78 4.87
CA ALA A 20 -9.87 -12.66 3.44
C ALA A 20 -8.62 -11.80 3.16
N TYR A 21 -8.20 -10.98 4.13
CA TYR A 21 -7.08 -10.06 4.01
C TYR A 21 -6.08 -10.23 5.15
N THR A 22 -4.81 -10.06 4.83
CA THR A 22 -3.67 -10.14 5.75
C THR A 22 -2.79 -8.90 5.57
N LEU A 23 -2.09 -8.52 6.64
CA LEU A 23 -1.12 -7.42 6.61
C LEU A 23 0.29 -7.98 6.59
N ARG A 24 1.15 -7.39 5.77
CA ARG A 24 2.59 -7.70 5.77
C ARG A 24 3.42 -6.45 5.59
N GLU A 25 4.65 -6.48 6.08
CA GLU A 25 5.63 -5.44 5.79
C GLU A 25 6.23 -5.64 4.40
N VAL A 26 6.36 -4.55 3.64
CA VAL A 26 6.99 -4.54 2.32
C VAL A 26 8.00 -3.39 2.22
N PHE A 27 9.08 -3.63 1.48
CA PHE A 27 10.12 -2.64 1.22
C PHE A 27 10.11 -2.27 -0.26
N ILE A 28 9.80 -1.01 -0.58
CA ILE A 28 9.61 -0.53 -1.95
C ILE A 28 10.78 0.37 -2.36
N ASN A 29 11.29 0.19 -3.58
CA ASN A 29 12.19 1.16 -4.19
C ASN A 29 11.37 2.33 -4.77
N PRO A 30 11.47 3.56 -4.23
CA PRO A 30 10.72 4.71 -4.73
C PRO A 30 10.99 5.03 -6.20
N GLU A 31 12.17 4.70 -6.73
CA GLU A 31 12.56 4.97 -8.12
C GLU A 31 11.70 4.22 -9.15
N HIS A 32 11.04 3.15 -8.72
CA HIS A 32 10.21 2.30 -9.58
C HIS A 32 8.72 2.52 -9.38
N VAL A 33 8.31 3.42 -8.46
CA VAL A 33 6.91 3.78 -8.26
C VAL A 33 6.50 4.76 -9.35
N VAL A 34 5.56 4.34 -10.20
CA VAL A 34 5.10 5.14 -11.35
C VAL A 34 3.73 5.80 -11.12
N MET A 35 2.94 5.28 -10.19
CA MET A 35 1.63 5.86 -9.85
C MET A 35 1.29 5.63 -8.37
N ILE A 36 0.71 6.67 -7.77
CA ILE A 36 0.13 6.67 -6.43
C ILE A 36 -1.33 7.09 -6.58
N ARG A 37 -2.27 6.24 -6.19
CA ARG A 37 -3.70 6.57 -6.21
C ARG A 37 -4.39 6.09 -4.96
N GLU A 38 -5.46 6.75 -4.57
CA GLU A 38 -6.31 6.27 -3.47
C GLU A 38 -7.05 4.99 -3.87
N GLU A 39 -7.23 4.09 -2.90
CA GLU A 39 -8.02 2.87 -3.06
C GLU A 39 -9.21 2.87 -2.08
N ALA A 40 -10.29 3.52 -2.50
CA ALA A 40 -11.51 3.67 -1.70
C ALA A 40 -12.24 2.34 -1.44
N ARG A 41 -12.04 1.31 -2.29
CA ARG A 41 -12.66 0.00 -2.09
C ARG A 41 -12.21 -0.65 -0.78
N MET A 42 -10.97 -0.43 -0.36
CA MET A 42 -10.47 -0.99 0.90
C MET A 42 -11.17 -0.37 2.10
N GLN A 43 -11.57 0.90 2.02
CA GLN A 43 -12.36 1.55 3.06
C GLN A 43 -13.70 0.83 3.25
N GLN A 44 -14.40 0.53 2.15
CA GLN A 44 -15.68 -0.18 2.19
C GLN A 44 -15.53 -1.60 2.75
N LEU A 45 -14.46 -2.32 2.37
CA LEU A 45 -14.20 -3.67 2.90
C LEU A 45 -13.87 -3.65 4.39
N LYS A 46 -13.28 -2.55 4.87
CA LYS A 46 -12.99 -2.37 6.29
C LYS A 46 -14.27 -2.18 7.09
N GLU A 47 -15.15 -1.29 6.61
CA GLU A 47 -16.46 -1.05 7.21
C GLU A 47 -17.32 -2.32 7.25
N GLN A 48 -17.09 -3.24 6.32
CA GLN A 48 -17.72 -4.57 6.27
C GLN A 48 -17.05 -5.62 7.18
N GLY A 49 -15.97 -5.27 7.90
CA GLY A 49 -15.24 -6.18 8.78
C GLY A 49 -14.39 -7.23 8.07
N ALA A 50 -14.06 -7.03 6.79
CA ALA A 50 -13.24 -7.97 6.02
C ALA A 50 -11.72 -7.78 6.22
N LEU A 51 -11.32 -6.61 6.73
CA LEU A 51 -9.92 -6.29 7.06
C LEU A 51 -9.61 -6.61 8.54
N PRO A 52 -8.33 -6.87 8.88
CA PRO A 52 -7.93 -7.12 10.27
C PRO A 52 -8.29 -5.96 11.21
N GLU A 53 -8.70 -6.30 12.45
CA GLU A 53 -9.17 -5.35 13.47
C GLU A 53 -8.10 -4.36 13.94
N ASP A 54 -6.81 -4.68 13.74
CA ASP A 54 -5.68 -3.84 14.14
C ASP A 54 -5.57 -2.52 13.33
N LEU A 55 -6.42 -2.32 12.32
CA LEU A 55 -6.48 -1.10 11.52
C LEU A 55 -7.50 -0.11 12.10
N ASN A 56 -7.04 1.02 12.65
CA ASN A 56 -7.90 2.11 13.12
C ASN A 56 -8.78 2.75 12.02
N ASP A 57 -10.08 2.97 12.25
CA ASP A 57 -11.12 3.36 11.26
C ASP A 57 -10.78 4.53 10.33
N GLY A 58 -9.93 5.46 10.77
CA GLY A 58 -9.48 6.60 9.97
C GLY A 58 -8.38 6.32 8.94
N HIS A 59 -7.91 5.07 8.79
CA HIS A 59 -6.88 4.74 7.81
C HIS A 59 -7.39 4.81 6.37
N ARG A 60 -6.75 5.65 5.56
CA ARG A 60 -6.88 5.63 4.11
C ARG A 60 -5.96 4.57 3.50
N PHE A 61 -6.27 4.16 2.28
CA PHE A 61 -5.51 3.15 1.56
C PHE A 61 -5.04 3.71 0.23
N THR A 62 -3.83 3.32 -0.16
CA THR A 62 -3.19 3.79 -1.38
C THR A 62 -2.80 2.59 -2.23
N LYS A 63 -3.16 2.62 -3.51
CA LYS A 63 -2.65 1.68 -4.50
C LYS A 63 -1.41 2.27 -5.17
N LEU A 64 -0.32 1.52 -5.09
CA LEU A 64 0.94 1.82 -5.74
C LEU A 64 1.08 0.97 -6.98
N THR A 65 1.43 1.60 -8.10
CA THR A 65 1.85 0.89 -9.31
C THR A 65 3.37 0.98 -9.40
N ILE A 66 4.00 -0.18 -9.43
CA ILE A 66 5.45 -0.35 -9.46
C ILE A 66 5.82 -0.93 -10.82
N ASN A 67 6.75 -0.28 -11.50
CA ASN A 67 7.28 -0.80 -12.75
C ASN A 67 8.32 -1.90 -12.47
N ARG A 68 8.09 -3.10 -13.01
CA ARG A 68 9.02 -4.23 -12.97
C ARG A 68 9.44 -4.65 -14.38
N GLY A 69 9.82 -3.69 -15.21
CA GLY A 69 10.27 -3.91 -16.59
C GLY A 69 9.09 -3.92 -17.57
N HIS A 70 8.71 -5.09 -18.09
CA HIS A 70 7.61 -5.22 -19.06
C HIS A 70 6.23 -5.39 -18.42
N THR A 71 6.17 -5.64 -17.11
CA THR A 71 4.91 -5.77 -16.37
C THR A 71 4.88 -4.83 -15.17
N GLY A 72 3.76 -4.12 -15.01
CA GLY A 72 3.47 -3.37 -13.79
C GLY A 72 2.97 -4.32 -12.70
N THR A 73 3.41 -4.10 -11.46
CA THR A 73 2.83 -4.75 -10.28
C THR A 73 2.06 -3.71 -9.50
N GLU A 74 0.81 -4.01 -9.14
CA GLU A 74 0.02 -3.15 -8.25
C GLU A 74 0.00 -3.75 -6.84
N ILE A 75 0.21 -2.92 -5.83
CA ILE A 75 0.04 -3.29 -4.43
C ILE A 75 -0.83 -2.26 -3.73
N ILE A 76 -1.48 -2.67 -2.64
CA ILE A 76 -2.29 -1.79 -1.80
C ILE A 76 -1.57 -1.64 -0.46
N VAL A 77 -1.32 -0.41 -0.05
CA VAL A 77 -0.66 -0.08 1.21
C VAL A 77 -1.56 0.76 2.11
N VAL A 78 -1.32 0.65 3.42
CA VAL A 78 -1.99 1.45 4.44
C VAL A 78 -1.36 2.84 4.49
N GLY A 79 -2.19 3.88 4.35
CA GLY A 79 -1.78 5.27 4.35
C GLY A 79 -2.49 6.09 3.28
N SER A 80 -2.66 7.39 3.53
CA SER A 80 -3.19 8.31 2.54
C SER A 80 -2.18 8.59 1.42
N PRO A 81 -2.62 8.91 0.20
CA PRO A 81 -1.72 9.14 -0.93
C PRO A 81 -0.64 10.19 -0.65
N ASP A 82 -0.98 11.25 0.08
CA ASP A 82 -0.08 12.34 0.47
C ASP A 82 1.02 11.89 1.45
N ILE A 83 0.69 11.06 2.44
CA ILE A 83 1.68 10.52 3.39
C ILE A 83 2.62 9.55 2.68
N ILE A 84 2.08 8.71 1.80
CA ILE A 84 2.85 7.72 1.04
C ILE A 84 3.79 8.43 0.05
N GLU A 85 3.28 9.41 -0.70
CA GLU A 85 4.06 10.23 -1.62
C GLU A 85 5.20 10.97 -0.91
N LYS A 86 4.93 11.59 0.25
CA LYS A 86 5.97 12.20 1.08
C LYS A 86 7.01 11.19 1.53
N SER A 87 6.60 10.01 1.99
CA SER A 87 7.50 8.95 2.48
C SER A 87 8.40 8.42 1.36
N LEU A 88 7.89 8.33 0.13
CA LEU A 88 8.66 7.93 -1.05
C LEU A 88 9.62 9.02 -1.53
N ASN A 89 9.27 10.30 -1.35
CA ASN A 89 10.09 11.45 -1.77
C ASN A 89 11.11 11.96 -0.73
N GLN A 90 11.12 11.44 0.50
CA GLN A 90 11.99 11.90 1.61
C GLN A 90 13.50 11.95 1.30
N ASN A 91 13.98 11.22 0.28
CA ASN A 91 15.40 11.14 -0.07
C ASN A 91 15.81 11.86 -1.36
N LYS A 92 14.92 12.65 -1.99
CA LYS A 92 15.36 13.57 -3.04
C LYS A 92 16.13 14.72 -2.38
N LYS A 93 17.44 14.52 -2.17
CA LYS A 93 18.38 15.56 -1.78
C LYS A 93 18.12 16.77 -2.68
N LEU A 94 17.62 17.86 -2.09
CA LEU A 94 17.58 19.16 -2.73
C LEU A 94 19.03 19.48 -3.13
N ILE A 95 19.31 19.49 -4.42
CA ILE A 95 20.59 19.96 -4.93
C ILE A 95 20.58 21.46 -4.68
N ARG A 96 21.26 21.91 -3.63
CA ARG A 96 21.52 23.32 -3.42
C ARG A 96 22.52 23.75 -4.50
N GLY A 97 22.00 24.39 -5.55
CA GLY A 97 22.77 25.28 -6.42
C GLY A 97 22.88 26.66 -5.80
#